data_AF-A0A2R5L3B4-F1
#
_entry.id   AF-A0A2R5L3B4-F1
#
_cell.length_a   1.000
_cell.length_b   1.000
_cell.length_c   1.000
_cell.angle_alpha   90.00
_cell.angle_beta   90.00
_cell.angle_gamma   90.00
#
_symmetry.space_group_name_H-M   'P 1'
#
loop_
_entity.id
_entity.type
_entity.pdbx_description
1 polymer ?
#
loop_
_entity_poly.entity_id
_entity_poly.type
_entity_poly.pdbx_seq_one_letter_code
_entity_poly.pdbx_strand_id
1 'polypeptide(L)'
;DLEEERRLCYVAITRAKEKLYISYAFERMVYGRISYMREPSRFLKEIDERYIEYINKPKIIIAKKRESKLDGFNLISKSDFKVDENSPFKIGEKVTHKKFGQGVIKDVEAGKRLVIRFRDGDKKIPLILAEKFLIKQ
;
A
#
# COMPACT_ATOMS: atom_id res chain seq x y z
N ASP A 1 15.21 -3.69 -21.86
CA ASP A 1 15.46 -3.79 -20.40
C ASP A 1 14.39 -4.56 -19.64
N LEU A 2 13.11 -4.22 -19.75
CA LEU A 2 12.05 -4.88 -18.95
C LEU A 2 11.93 -6.40 -19.19
N GLU A 3 12.12 -6.86 -20.44
CA GLU A 3 12.18 -8.30 -20.74
C GLU A 3 13.38 -9.00 -20.11
N GLU A 4 14.50 -8.30 -19.97
CA GLU A 4 15.69 -8.83 -19.31
C GLU A 4 15.45 -8.93 -17.79
N GLU A 5 14.87 -7.91 -17.18
CA GLU A 5 14.43 -7.96 -15.77
C GLU A 5 13.43 -9.10 -15.52
N ARG A 6 12.55 -9.37 -16.49
CA ARG A 6 11.61 -10.49 -16.44
C ARG A 6 12.33 -11.84 -16.51
N ARG A 7 13.31 -11.98 -17.41
CA ARG A 7 14.17 -13.19 -17.48
C ARG A 7 14.91 -13.40 -16.17
N LEU A 8 15.46 -12.34 -15.57
CA LEU A 8 16.12 -12.42 -14.27
C LEU A 8 15.17 -12.87 -13.14
N CYS A 9 13.95 -12.32 -13.11
CA CYS A 9 12.91 -12.74 -12.17
C CYS A 9 12.56 -14.22 -12.34
N TYR A 10 12.35 -14.66 -13.57
CA TYR A 10 12.06 -16.06 -13.89
C TYR A 10 13.17 -17.01 -13.41
N VAL A 11 14.43 -16.69 -13.71
CA VAL A 11 15.59 -17.49 -13.24
C VAL A 11 15.68 -17.52 -11.72
N ALA A 12 15.37 -16.42 -11.04
CA ALA A 12 15.35 -16.39 -9.58
C ALA A 12 14.25 -17.28 -9.00
N ILE A 13 13.06 -17.31 -9.61
CA ILE A 13 11.94 -18.16 -9.20
C ILE A 13 12.29 -19.64 -9.39
N THR A 14 12.83 -20.02 -10.54
CA THR A 14 13.15 -21.43 -10.86
C THR A 14 14.35 -21.99 -10.12
N ARG A 15 15.10 -21.15 -9.38
CA ARG A 15 16.14 -21.62 -8.44
C ARG A 15 15.59 -22.29 -7.20
N ALA A 16 14.37 -21.97 -6.78
CA ALA A 16 13.74 -22.59 -5.62
C ALA A 16 13.29 -24.01 -5.96
N LYS A 17 13.71 -25.00 -5.14
CA LYS A 17 13.32 -26.42 -5.33
C LYS A 17 12.05 -26.79 -4.55
N GLU A 18 11.94 -26.34 -3.30
CA GLU A 18 10.84 -26.73 -2.41
C GLU A 18 9.91 -25.56 -2.06
N LYS A 19 10.46 -24.46 -1.55
CA LYS A 19 9.70 -23.27 -1.14
C LYS A 19 10.35 -22.00 -1.65
N LEU A 20 9.53 -21.05 -2.09
CA LEU A 20 9.94 -19.73 -2.53
C LEU A 20 9.33 -18.67 -1.61
N TYR A 21 10.18 -17.84 -1.02
CA TYR A 21 9.77 -16.68 -0.23
C TYR A 21 10.18 -15.41 -0.96
N ILE A 22 9.21 -14.54 -1.21
CA ILE A 22 9.46 -13.21 -1.80
C ILE A 22 9.09 -12.15 -0.78
N SER A 23 10.00 -11.20 -0.57
CA SER A 23 9.78 -10.07 0.33
C SER A 23 10.03 -8.75 -0.40
N TYR A 24 9.35 -7.71 0.05
CA TYR A 24 9.60 -6.34 -0.38
C TYR A 24 9.51 -5.42 0.84
N ALA A 25 10.23 -4.30 0.78
CA ALA A 25 10.24 -3.31 1.84
C ALA A 25 9.43 -2.09 1.39
N PHE A 26 8.50 -1.62 2.24
CA PHE A 26 7.78 -0.37 2.02
C PHE A 26 8.70 0.85 2.11
N GLU A 27 9.75 0.77 2.94
CA GLU A 27 10.75 1.81 3.10
C GLU A 27 12.14 1.19 3.18
N ARG A 28 13.13 1.78 2.49
CA ARG A 28 14.54 1.39 2.62
C ARG A 28 15.48 2.54 2.32
N MET A 29 16.64 2.55 2.97
CA MET A 29 17.72 3.48 2.61
C MET A 29 18.42 3.01 1.33
N VAL A 30 18.52 3.90 0.35
CA VAL A 30 19.14 3.66 -0.96
C VAL A 30 20.01 4.87 -1.26
N TYR A 31 21.31 4.66 -1.48
CA TYR A 31 22.29 5.73 -1.75
C TYR A 31 22.23 6.89 -0.75
N GLY A 32 22.16 6.57 0.56
CA GLY A 32 22.10 7.56 1.64
C GLY A 32 20.77 8.31 1.78
N ARG A 33 19.78 8.04 0.92
CA ARG A 33 18.44 8.64 0.98
C ARG A 33 17.42 7.60 1.38
N ILE A 34 16.50 7.97 2.26
CA ILE A 34 15.39 7.09 2.60
C ILE A 34 14.39 7.10 1.45
N SER A 35 14.28 5.96 0.78
CA SER A 35 13.27 5.70 -0.25
C SER A 35 12.00 5.21 0.44
N TYR A 36 11.04 6.11 0.52
CA TYR A 36 9.74 5.87 1.12
C TYR A 36 8.76 5.29 0.10
N MET A 37 7.82 4.49 0.59
CA MET A 37 6.61 4.10 -0.14
C MET A 37 6.88 3.34 -1.43
N ARG A 38 7.81 2.39 -1.37
CA ARG A 38 8.08 1.52 -2.51
C ARG A 38 6.90 0.61 -2.78
N GLU A 39 6.44 0.61 -4.03
CA GLU A 39 5.45 -0.35 -4.51
C GLU A 39 6.09 -1.74 -4.67
N PRO A 40 5.32 -2.83 -4.49
CA PRO A 40 5.78 -4.18 -4.79
C PRO A 40 6.23 -4.30 -6.25
N SER A 41 7.13 -5.24 -6.52
CA SER A 41 7.56 -5.55 -7.89
C SER A 41 6.35 -5.86 -8.78
N ARG A 42 6.34 -5.31 -10.00
CA ARG A 42 5.27 -5.57 -10.98
C ARG A 42 5.11 -7.06 -11.29
N PHE A 43 6.20 -7.82 -11.28
CA PHE A 43 6.20 -9.26 -11.55
C PHE A 43 5.41 -10.07 -10.52
N LEU A 44 5.23 -9.55 -9.29
CA LEU A 44 4.36 -10.20 -8.30
C LEU A 44 2.89 -10.20 -8.72
N LYS A 45 2.45 -9.20 -9.50
CA LYS A 45 1.06 -9.11 -10.00
C LYS A 45 0.81 -10.03 -11.19
N GLU A 46 1.86 -10.57 -11.80
CA GLU A 46 1.79 -11.47 -12.94
C GLU A 46 1.70 -12.94 -12.50
N ILE A 47 2.07 -13.24 -11.25
CA ILE A 47 1.91 -14.56 -10.65
C ILE A 47 0.43 -14.73 -10.28
N ASP A 48 -0.14 -15.87 -10.64
CA ASP A 48 -1.53 -16.22 -10.29
C ASP A 48 -1.69 -16.26 -8.76
N GLU A 49 -2.73 -15.59 -8.26
CA GLU A 49 -3.02 -15.43 -6.83
C GLU A 49 -3.19 -16.79 -6.12
N ARG A 50 -3.55 -17.86 -6.84
CA ARG A 50 -3.67 -19.23 -6.31
C ARG A 50 -2.34 -19.81 -5.82
N TYR A 51 -1.20 -19.30 -6.30
CA TYR A 51 0.13 -19.76 -5.90
C TYR A 51 0.79 -18.85 -4.86
N ILE A 52 0.10 -17.80 -4.39
CA ILE A 52 0.68 -16.80 -3.49
C ILE A 52 0.04 -16.92 -2.10
N GLU A 53 0.88 -17.17 -1.11
CA GLU A 53 0.50 -17.07 0.30
C GLU A 53 1.10 -15.81 0.94
N TYR A 54 0.23 -14.94 1.47
CA TYR A 54 0.66 -13.73 2.19
C TYR A 54 0.88 -14.05 3.67
N ILE A 55 2.16 -14.16 4.07
CA ILE A 55 2.57 -14.47 5.45
C ILE A 55 2.26 -13.30 6.40
N ASN A 56 2.49 -12.07 5.93
CA ASN A 56 2.37 -10.87 6.75
C ASN A 56 1.12 -10.07 6.32
N LYS A 57 -0.05 -10.71 6.37
CA LYS A 57 -1.31 -9.99 6.15
C LYS A 57 -1.38 -8.86 7.19
N PRO A 58 -1.42 -7.58 6.79
CA PRO A 58 -1.70 -6.54 7.75
C PRO A 58 -3.03 -6.91 8.37
N LYS A 59 -3.05 -7.13 9.69
CA LYS A 59 -4.29 -7.25 10.43
C LYS A 59 -5.03 -5.93 10.18
N ILE A 60 -5.95 -5.93 9.22
CA ILE A 60 -6.95 -4.89 9.13
C ILE A 60 -7.74 -5.08 10.41
N ILE A 61 -7.45 -4.25 11.41
CA ILE A 61 -8.31 -4.09 12.56
C ILE A 61 -9.55 -3.41 11.97
N ILE A 62 -10.43 -4.21 11.38
CA ILE A 62 -11.80 -3.79 11.14
C ILE A 62 -12.32 -3.57 12.55
N ALA A 63 -12.46 -2.31 12.96
CA ALA A 63 -13.15 -1.96 14.18
C ALA A 63 -14.54 -2.58 14.08
N LYS A 64 -14.71 -3.72 14.74
CA LYS A 64 -15.92 -4.52 14.67
C LYS A 64 -17.02 -3.72 15.35
N LYS A 65 -17.84 -3.03 14.56
CA LYS A 65 -19.19 -2.65 14.99
C LYS A 65 -19.91 -3.96 15.32
N ARG A 66 -20.42 -4.06 16.55
CA ARG A 66 -21.04 -5.26 17.10
C ARG A 66 -22.27 -5.69 16.28
N GLU A 67 -22.36 -7.02 16.16
CA GLU A 67 -23.53 -7.91 15.94
C GLU A 67 -24.27 -7.78 14.59
N SER A 68 -24.63 -8.84 13.85
CA SER A 68 -25.03 -10.21 14.24
C SER A 68 -24.99 -11.20 13.06
N LYS A 69 -24.73 -12.48 13.39
CA LYS A 69 -25.02 -13.77 12.68
C LYS A 69 -24.40 -14.05 11.29
N LEU A 70 -23.91 -15.28 11.19
CA LEU A 70 -23.26 -15.97 10.06
C LEU A 70 -24.14 -16.02 8.80
N ASP A 71 -23.53 -15.85 7.61
CA ASP A 71 -23.33 -16.94 6.62
C ASP A 71 -22.73 -16.38 5.32
N GLY A 72 -21.82 -17.15 4.70
CA GLY A 72 -21.35 -16.91 3.32
C GLY A 72 -19.99 -16.24 3.20
N PHE A 73 -18.94 -17.06 3.08
CA PHE A 73 -17.63 -16.64 2.57
C PHE A 73 -17.77 -16.20 1.10
N ASN A 74 -17.91 -14.90 0.84
CA ASN A 74 -17.57 -14.32 -0.45
C ASN A 74 -16.17 -13.71 -0.37
N LEU A 75 -15.25 -14.37 -1.05
CA LEU A 75 -13.93 -13.88 -1.41
C LEU A 75 -14.12 -12.60 -2.24
N ILE A 76 -13.67 -11.48 -1.70
CA ILE A 76 -13.81 -10.17 -2.33
C ILE A 76 -12.99 -10.20 -3.62
N SER A 77 -13.71 -10.26 -4.74
CA SER A 77 -13.18 -10.09 -6.08
C SER A 77 -12.72 -8.65 -6.25
N LYS A 78 -11.71 -8.48 -7.11
CA LYS A 78 -11.06 -7.21 -7.50
C LYS A 78 -12.03 -6.12 -8.02
N SER A 79 -13.31 -6.42 -8.11
CA SER A 79 -14.42 -5.56 -8.56
C SER A 79 -15.17 -4.82 -7.44
N ASP A 80 -14.93 -5.10 -6.16
CA ASP A 80 -15.65 -4.44 -5.05
C ASP A 80 -14.94 -3.23 -4.45
N PHE A 81 -13.93 -2.67 -5.13
CA PHE A 81 -13.40 -1.34 -4.80
C PHE A 81 -14.40 -0.25 -5.22
N LYS A 82 -15.55 -0.18 -4.53
CA LYS A 82 -16.31 1.06 -4.48
C LYS A 82 -15.42 2.09 -3.79
N VAL A 83 -14.90 3.00 -4.61
CA VAL A 83 -14.28 4.23 -4.15
C VAL A 83 -15.35 4.96 -3.36
N ASP A 84 -15.26 4.91 -2.04
CA ASP A 84 -16.07 5.77 -1.20
C ASP A 84 -15.54 7.20 -1.45
N GLU A 85 -16.35 8.03 -2.09
CA GLU A 85 -16.02 9.42 -2.43
C GLU A 85 -15.82 10.29 -1.17
N ASN A 86 -16.06 9.72 0.02
CA ASN A 86 -15.91 10.40 1.28
C ASN A 86 -14.49 10.21 1.84
N SER A 87 -13.48 10.79 1.17
CA SER A 87 -12.18 10.98 1.80
C SER A 87 -12.37 11.83 3.06
N PRO A 88 -12.00 11.33 4.27
CA PRO A 88 -12.13 12.13 5.48
C PRO A 88 -11.21 13.36 5.49
N PHE A 89 -10.32 13.48 4.51
CA PHE A 89 -9.32 14.54 4.40
C PHE A 89 -9.66 15.53 3.29
N LYS A 90 -9.61 16.83 3.59
CA LYS A 90 -9.87 17.92 2.65
C LYS A 90 -8.57 18.51 2.09
N ILE A 91 -8.62 18.96 0.84
CA ILE A 91 -7.53 19.72 0.23
C ILE A 91 -7.33 21.03 1.01
N GLY A 92 -6.08 21.36 1.33
CA GLY A 92 -5.70 22.51 2.15
C GLY A 92 -5.63 22.23 3.66
N GLU A 93 -6.04 21.05 4.11
CA GLU A 93 -6.03 20.69 5.53
C GLU A 93 -4.59 20.44 6.03
N LYS A 94 -4.29 20.93 7.24
CA LYS A 94 -3.02 20.70 7.91
C LYS A 94 -3.05 19.34 8.60
N VAL A 95 -2.07 18.51 8.27
CA VAL A 95 -1.93 17.17 8.81
C VAL A 95 -0.52 16.98 9.37
N THR A 96 -0.42 16.28 10.49
CA THR A 96 0.87 15.92 11.09
C THR A 96 1.13 14.44 10.85
N HIS A 97 2.26 14.13 10.22
CA HIS A 97 2.73 12.77 10.03
C HIS A 97 3.81 12.45 11.06
N LYS A 98 3.73 11.27 11.69
CA LYS A 98 4.68 10.82 12.74
C LYS A 98 6.16 10.91 12.32
N LYS A 99 6.44 10.80 11.02
CA LYS A 99 7.79 10.83 10.44
C LYS A 99 8.16 12.10 9.67
N PHE A 100 7.18 12.77 9.07
CA PHE A 100 7.44 13.90 8.16
C PHE A 100 7.07 15.26 8.76
N GLY A 101 6.58 15.26 10.00
CA GLY A 101 6.13 16.46 10.68
C GLY A 101 4.86 17.02 10.06
N GLN A 102 4.71 18.34 10.11
CA GLN A 102 3.53 19.04 9.61
C GLN A 102 3.58 19.15 8.08
N GLY A 103 2.44 18.89 7.45
CA GLY A 103 2.24 19.04 6.01
C GLY A 103 0.84 19.52 5.68
N VAL A 104 0.65 19.94 4.43
CA VAL A 104 -0.64 20.41 3.90
C VAL A 104 -1.06 19.50 2.77
N ILE A 105 -2.31 19.04 2.81
CA ILE A 105 -2.88 18.22 1.73
C ILE A 105 -3.04 19.11 0.49
N LYS A 106 -2.34 18.76 -0.58
CA LYS A 106 -2.31 19.49 -1.85
C LYS A 106 -3.32 18.95 -2.85
N ASP A 107 -3.51 17.64 -2.87
CA ASP A 107 -4.42 16.98 -3.82
C ASP A 107 -4.89 15.62 -3.30
N VAL A 108 -6.04 15.15 -3.79
CA VAL A 108 -6.60 13.81 -3.54
C VAL A 108 -6.80 13.13 -4.89
N GLU A 109 -5.81 12.34 -5.31
CA GLU A 109 -5.85 11.59 -6.56
C GLU A 109 -6.92 10.48 -6.50
N ALA A 110 -8.05 10.73 -7.17
CA ALA A 110 -9.13 9.76 -7.45
C ALA A 110 -9.59 8.93 -6.23
N GLY A 111 -9.58 9.54 -5.04
CA GLY A 111 -9.95 8.86 -3.78
C GLY A 111 -9.01 7.74 -3.34
N LYS A 112 -7.84 7.57 -3.98
CA LYS A 112 -6.90 6.48 -3.70
C LYS A 112 -5.63 6.96 -3.01
N ARG A 113 -5.17 8.18 -3.31
CA ARG A 113 -3.91 8.73 -2.79
C ARG A 113 -4.06 10.22 -2.42
N LEU A 114 -3.49 10.61 -1.30
CA LEU A 114 -3.32 11.98 -0.85
C LEU A 114 -1.93 12.47 -1.25
N VAL A 115 -1.85 13.61 -1.94
CA VAL A 115 -0.60 14.31 -2.18
C VAL A 115 -0.46 15.37 -1.09
N ILE A 116 0.57 15.26 -0.25
CA ILE A 116 0.77 16.12 0.92
C ILE A 116 2.13 16.78 0.79
N ARG A 117 2.15 18.11 0.90
CA ARG A 117 3.38 18.91 0.93
C ARG A 117 3.90 18.99 2.36
N PHE A 118 5.02 18.34 2.63
CA PHE A 118 5.77 18.46 3.89
C PHE A 118 6.97 19.41 3.71
N ARG A 119 7.64 19.73 4.82
CA ARG A 119 8.88 20.54 4.80
C ARG A 119 9.97 19.92 3.92
N ASP A 120 10.04 18.58 3.88
CA ASP A 120 10.98 17.80 3.07
C ASP A 120 10.47 17.49 1.64
N GLY A 121 9.39 18.14 1.21
CA GLY A 121 8.81 18.02 -0.14
C GLY A 121 7.47 17.29 -0.22
N ASP A 122 6.95 17.17 -1.45
CA ASP A 122 5.64 16.55 -1.74
C ASP A 122 5.72 15.01 -1.58
N LYS A 123 4.77 14.41 -0.86
CA LYS A 123 4.64 12.96 -0.61
C LYS A 123 3.27 12.46 -1.03
N LYS A 124 3.19 11.26 -1.61
CA LYS A 124 1.93 10.63 -2.00
C LYS A 124 1.59 9.50 -1.03
N ILE A 125 0.53 9.62 -0.24
CA ILE A 125 0.12 8.65 0.78
C ILE A 125 -1.21 7.99 0.39
N PRO A 126 -1.34 6.65 0.32
CA PRO A 126 -2.62 5.98 0.08
C PRO A 126 -3.68 6.38 1.11
N LEU A 127 -4.90 6.66 0.66
CA LEU A 127 -6.00 7.10 1.52
C LEU A 127 -6.29 6.10 2.64
N ILE A 128 -6.19 4.80 2.35
CA ILE A 128 -6.40 3.69 3.30
C ILE A 128 -5.40 3.74 4.47
N LEU A 129 -4.21 4.30 4.27
CA LEU A 129 -3.18 4.43 5.30
C LEU A 129 -3.17 5.81 5.95
N ALA A 130 -3.94 6.76 5.43
CA ALA A 130 -3.96 8.14 5.89
C ALA A 130 -4.39 8.24 7.36
N GLU A 131 -5.47 7.55 7.75
CA GLU A 131 -5.97 7.56 9.13
C GLU A 131 -4.97 6.99 10.15
N LYS A 132 -4.10 6.08 9.71
CA LYS A 132 -3.10 5.45 10.60
C LYS A 132 -1.89 6.35 10.86
N PHE A 133 -1.52 7.17 9.89
CA PHE A 133 -0.25 7.88 9.90
C PHE A 133 -0.37 9.41 9.96
N LEU A 134 -1.58 9.95 9.71
CA LEU A 134 -1.87 11.37 9.74
C LEU A 134 -2.76 11.70 10.94
N ILE A 135 -2.35 12.71 11.69
CA ILE A 135 -3.14 13.32 12.75
C ILE A 135 -3.61 14.67 12.23
N LYS A 136 -4.92 14.90 12.25
CA LYS A 136 -5.53 16.18 11.88
C LYS A 136 -5.22 17.23 12.96
N GLN A 137 -4.97 18.46 12.54
CA GLN A 137 -4.85 19.62 13.44
C GLN A 137 -6.12 20.46 13.44
#